data_AF-A0A6S6XSM8-F1
#
_entry.id   AF-A0A6S6XSM8-F1
#
_cell.length_a   1.000
_cell.length_b   1.000
_cell.length_c   1.000
_cell.angle_alpha   90.00
_cell.angle_beta   90.00
_cell.angle_gamma   90.00
#
_symmetry.space_group_name_H-M   'P 1'
#
loop_
_entity.id
_entity.type
_entity.pdbx_description
1 polymer ?
#
loop_
_entity_poly.entity_id
_entity_poly.type
_entity_poly.pdbx_seq_one_letter_code
_entity_poly.pdbx_strand_id
1 'polypeptide(L)'
;MNFIFRRTSRFPPLFGRRRDIRLFCFGKGGICEKIELRGEKRYKKAGAGERYCRVIAMIISLIRTLLLYIVIVIAVRLMGKRQISELQTSELVVTLLISDIAAIPMQDTGQPLASGFIPIGILVAAEIIVSVFMLKSGKFRQVVCGKPIIVIDDGKIDQKELRRLRLTTEDLFEDLRQKDVFSLQDVAYAIVETNGKLSVIKKPGKDSVTPDLMQLTVPDKGIETVVISDGVISETSARACKKSVAWIENVLHAKNLKAQDVFLMTANTAGDYQIIKKDGKQP
;
A
#
# COMPACT_ATOMS: atom_id res chain seq x y z
N MET A 1 -15.74 -45.56 35.03
CA MET A 1 -16.70 -45.75 36.15
C MET A 1 -17.93 -44.89 35.85
N ASN A 2 -19.08 -45.54 35.71
CA ASN A 2 -20.37 -44.96 35.33
C ASN A 2 -20.77 -43.75 36.18
N PHE A 3 -21.45 -42.75 35.58
CA PHE A 3 -22.61 -42.14 36.23
C PHE A 3 -23.66 -41.74 35.19
N ILE A 4 -24.77 -42.48 35.27
CA ILE A 4 -26.05 -42.24 34.63
C ILE A 4 -26.73 -41.08 35.36
N PHE A 5 -27.30 -40.13 34.63
CA PHE A 5 -28.42 -39.34 35.15
C PHE A 5 -29.51 -39.20 34.08
N ARG A 6 -30.56 -40.01 34.25
CA ARG A 6 -31.89 -39.77 33.67
C ARG A 6 -32.51 -38.56 34.37
N ARG A 7 -33.06 -37.61 33.60
CA ARG A 7 -34.18 -36.79 34.06
C ARG A 7 -35.22 -36.69 32.95
N THR A 8 -36.33 -37.37 33.18
CA THR A 8 -37.59 -37.24 32.46
C THR A 8 -38.34 -36.01 32.96
N SER A 9 -38.79 -35.16 32.04
CA SER A 9 -39.97 -34.30 32.27
C SER A 9 -40.65 -33.99 30.94
N ARG A 10 -41.77 -34.68 30.69
CA ARG A 10 -42.83 -34.25 29.76
C ARG A 10 -43.58 -33.09 30.42
N PHE A 11 -43.80 -31.98 29.70
CA PHE A 11 -45.08 -31.25 29.61
C PHE A 11 -44.98 -30.24 28.43
N PRO A 12 -46.03 -30.03 27.63
CA PRO A 12 -45.99 -29.22 26.41
C PRO A 12 -46.39 -27.76 26.69
N PRO A 13 -46.00 -26.78 25.86
CA PRO A 13 -46.72 -25.53 25.75
C PRO A 13 -47.68 -25.57 24.54
N LEU A 14 -48.97 -25.46 24.87
CA LEU A 14 -50.05 -24.99 24.00
C LEU A 14 -49.83 -23.52 23.62
N PHE A 15 -50.35 -23.13 22.43
CA PHE A 15 -50.32 -21.79 21.81
C PHE A 15 -48.92 -21.32 21.33
N GLY A 16 -48.66 -20.98 20.07
CA GLY A 16 -49.53 -20.56 18.98
C GLY A 16 -49.12 -19.16 18.50
N ARG A 17 -48.12 -19.09 17.61
CA ARG A 17 -47.85 -18.06 16.56
C ARG A 17 -46.35 -17.99 16.25
N ARG A 18 -45.89 -18.74 15.24
CA ARG A 18 -44.68 -18.37 14.51
C ARG A 18 -45.04 -17.22 13.58
N ARG A 19 -44.31 -16.11 13.69
CA ARG A 19 -44.32 -15.05 12.68
C ARG A 19 -43.57 -15.57 11.46
N ASP A 20 -44.29 -15.82 10.38
CA ASP A 20 -43.71 -16.04 9.06
C ASP A 20 -43.00 -14.76 8.61
N ILE A 21 -41.67 -14.80 8.54
CA ILE A 21 -40.91 -13.84 7.74
C ILE A 21 -40.95 -14.38 6.31
N ARG A 22 -41.90 -13.87 5.51
CA ARG A 22 -41.89 -14.06 4.05
C ARG A 22 -40.83 -13.14 3.47
N LEU A 23 -39.69 -13.71 3.09
CA LEU A 23 -38.80 -13.08 2.12
C LEU A 23 -39.24 -13.53 0.73
N PHE A 24 -39.87 -12.62 -0.01
CA PHE A 24 -40.16 -12.78 -1.44
C PHE A 24 -38.84 -12.68 -2.21
N CYS A 25 -38.44 -13.74 -2.91
CA CYS A 25 -37.43 -13.66 -3.96
C CYS A 25 -38.11 -13.77 -5.34
N PHE A 26 -37.94 -12.70 -6.11
CA PHE A 26 -38.29 -12.56 -7.52
C PHE A 26 -37.40 -13.47 -8.39
N GLY A 27 -37.99 -14.10 -9.41
CA GLY A 27 -37.25 -14.54 -10.60
C GLY A 27 -37.24 -16.04 -10.88
N LYS A 28 -37.92 -16.42 -11.96
CA LYS A 28 -38.12 -17.74 -12.56
C LYS A 28 -36.91 -18.71 -12.47
N GLY A 29 -37.17 -19.87 -11.88
CA GLY A 29 -36.58 -21.15 -12.32
C GLY A 29 -35.46 -21.71 -11.44
N GLY A 30 -35.83 -22.39 -10.34
CA GLY A 30 -34.98 -23.39 -9.69
C GLY A 30 -34.62 -23.08 -8.24
N ILE A 31 -35.58 -23.23 -7.33
CA ILE A 31 -35.30 -23.35 -5.89
C ILE A 31 -34.88 -24.81 -5.67
N CYS A 32 -33.67 -25.02 -5.15
CA CYS A 32 -33.30 -26.30 -4.54
C CYS A 32 -34.04 -26.38 -3.21
N GLU A 33 -35.27 -26.88 -3.26
CA GLU A 33 -36.06 -27.14 -2.06
C GLU A 33 -35.44 -28.34 -1.34
N LYS A 34 -34.95 -28.14 -0.12
CA LYS A 34 -34.64 -29.25 0.79
C LYS A 34 -35.97 -29.74 1.35
N ILE A 35 -36.72 -30.48 0.53
CA ILE A 35 -37.90 -31.20 1.00
C ILE A 35 -37.39 -32.40 1.79
N GLU A 36 -37.55 -32.36 3.11
CA GLU A 36 -37.34 -33.51 3.98
C GLU A 36 -38.54 -34.46 3.84
N LEU A 37 -38.67 -35.08 2.66
CA LEU A 37 -39.59 -36.18 2.42
C LEU A 37 -38.89 -37.49 2.77
N ARG A 38 -39.46 -38.15 3.78
CA ARG A 38 -39.43 -39.60 4.03
C ARG A 38 -38.61 -40.41 3.01
N GLY A 39 -37.42 -40.80 3.42
CA GLY A 39 -36.80 -42.08 3.09
C GLY A 39 -36.84 -42.53 1.63
N GLU A 40 -36.13 -41.84 0.74
CA GLU A 40 -35.44 -42.49 -0.39
C GLU A 40 -34.37 -41.54 -0.94
N LYS A 41 -33.09 -41.90 -0.77
CA LYS A 41 -31.97 -41.15 -1.35
C LYS A 41 -31.91 -41.42 -2.86
N ARG A 42 -32.52 -40.56 -3.67
CA ARG A 42 -32.20 -40.45 -5.11
C ARG A 42 -31.57 -39.10 -5.42
N TYR A 43 -30.25 -39.08 -5.50
CA TYR A 43 -29.49 -37.98 -6.09
C TYR A 43 -29.67 -38.01 -7.62
N LYS A 44 -30.53 -37.13 -8.17
CA LYS A 44 -30.55 -36.86 -9.62
C LYS A 44 -29.43 -35.86 -9.96
N LYS A 45 -28.43 -36.31 -10.75
CA LYS A 45 -27.37 -35.47 -11.32
C LYS A 45 -27.97 -34.33 -12.15
N ALA A 46 -27.83 -33.09 -11.68
CA ALA A 46 -28.14 -31.87 -12.42
C ALA A 46 -26.88 -31.35 -13.15
N GLY A 47 -26.34 -32.12 -14.11
CA GLY A 47 -24.98 -31.90 -14.65
C GLY A 47 -24.77 -30.67 -15.56
N ALA A 48 -25.82 -29.99 -16.02
CA ALA A 48 -25.72 -28.82 -16.92
C ALA A 48 -26.06 -27.49 -16.22
N GLY A 49 -27.15 -27.43 -15.46
CA GLY A 49 -27.52 -26.24 -14.67
C GLY A 49 -26.51 -25.92 -13.57
N GLU A 50 -25.91 -26.95 -12.95
CA GLU A 50 -24.88 -26.78 -11.91
C GLU A 50 -23.55 -26.25 -12.46
N ARG A 51 -23.27 -26.44 -13.76
CA ARG A 51 -22.13 -25.80 -14.43
C ARG A 51 -22.43 -24.33 -14.73
N TYR A 52 -23.63 -24.02 -15.20
CA TYR A 52 -24.03 -22.65 -15.52
C TYR A 52 -24.11 -21.75 -14.27
N CYS A 53 -24.68 -22.25 -13.17
CA CYS A 53 -24.67 -21.53 -11.88
C CYS A 53 -23.25 -21.30 -11.33
N ARG A 54 -22.33 -22.27 -11.51
CA ARG A 54 -20.92 -22.09 -11.13
C ARG A 54 -20.22 -21.02 -11.97
N VAL A 55 -20.45 -21.00 -13.28
CA VAL A 55 -19.86 -19.98 -14.18
C VAL A 55 -20.39 -18.58 -13.84
N ILE A 56 -21.70 -18.44 -13.61
CA ILE A 56 -22.29 -17.15 -13.20
C ILE A 56 -21.74 -16.69 -11.85
N ALA A 57 -21.64 -17.59 -10.86
CA ALA A 57 -21.05 -17.27 -9.56
C ALA A 57 -19.59 -16.80 -9.67
N MET A 58 -18.78 -17.47 -10.51
CA MET A 58 -17.39 -17.09 -10.77
C MET A 58 -17.27 -15.71 -11.44
N ILE A 59 -18.14 -15.39 -12.40
CA ILE A 59 -18.16 -14.07 -13.05
C ILE A 59 -18.57 -12.98 -12.07
N ILE A 60 -19.56 -13.24 -11.20
CA ILE A 60 -19.98 -12.29 -10.15
C ILE A 60 -18.82 -12.00 -9.20
N SER A 61 -18.10 -13.03 -8.73
CA SER A 61 -16.93 -12.85 -7.88
C SER A 61 -15.84 -12.04 -8.57
N LEU A 62 -15.55 -12.30 -9.86
CA LEU A 62 -14.56 -11.54 -10.63
C LEU A 62 -14.89 -10.05 -10.68
N ILE A 63 -16.15 -9.70 -11.01
CA ILE A 63 -16.60 -8.30 -11.07
C ILE A 63 -16.50 -7.64 -9.69
N ARG A 64 -16.94 -8.34 -8.63
CA ARG A 64 -16.86 -7.84 -7.24
C ARG A 64 -15.42 -7.56 -6.81
N THR A 65 -14.50 -8.48 -7.10
CA THR A 65 -13.07 -8.32 -6.81
C THR A 65 -12.49 -7.13 -7.56
N LEU A 66 -12.80 -6.95 -8.85
CA LEU A 66 -12.32 -5.80 -9.62
C LEU A 66 -12.85 -4.48 -9.06
N LEU A 67 -14.13 -4.42 -8.68
CA LEU A 67 -14.73 -3.23 -8.06
C LEU A 67 -14.07 -2.89 -6.72
N LEU A 68 -13.88 -3.88 -5.84
CA LEU A 68 -13.24 -3.67 -4.54
C LEU A 68 -11.77 -3.27 -4.69
N TYR A 69 -11.04 -3.85 -5.65
CA TYR A 69 -9.69 -3.42 -5.96
C TYR A 69 -9.62 -1.94 -6.33
N ILE A 70 -10.50 -1.47 -7.23
CA ILE A 70 -10.56 -0.05 -7.60
C ILE A 70 -10.84 0.83 -6.38
N VAL A 71 -11.77 0.42 -5.51
CA VAL A 71 -12.08 1.17 -4.28
C VAL A 71 -10.89 1.24 -3.33
N ILE A 72 -10.15 0.14 -3.14
CA ILE A 72 -8.94 0.13 -2.28
C ILE A 72 -7.86 1.03 -2.87
N VAL A 73 -7.62 0.97 -4.18
CA VAL A 73 -6.64 1.83 -4.84
C VAL A 73 -7.00 3.31 -4.68
N ILE A 74 -8.28 3.67 -4.83
CA ILE A 74 -8.75 5.04 -4.59
C ILE A 74 -8.58 5.41 -3.11
N ALA A 75 -8.96 4.53 -2.18
CA ALA A 75 -8.84 4.74 -0.75
C ALA A 75 -7.39 5.05 -0.33
N VAL A 76 -6.43 4.21 -0.73
CA VAL A 76 -4.99 4.41 -0.48
C VAL A 76 -4.50 5.71 -1.13
N ARG A 77 -4.95 6.01 -2.35
CA ARG A 77 -4.55 7.26 -3.04
C ARG A 77 -5.09 8.52 -2.36
N LEU A 78 -6.28 8.46 -1.75
CA LEU A 78 -6.88 9.56 -0.99
C LEU A 78 -6.16 9.82 0.34
N MET A 79 -5.57 8.79 0.95
CA MET A 79 -4.75 8.93 2.16
C MET A 79 -3.46 9.75 1.91
N GLY A 80 -3.07 9.92 0.65
CA GLY A 80 -2.05 10.87 0.21
C GLY A 80 -0.71 10.23 -0.19
N LYS A 81 0.17 11.03 -0.79
CA LYS A 81 1.47 10.56 -1.33
C LYS A 81 2.44 10.05 -0.25
N ARG A 82 2.19 10.34 1.03
CA ARG A 82 3.03 9.95 2.17
C ARG A 82 3.14 8.43 2.31
N GLN A 83 2.07 7.69 2.01
CA GLN A 83 2.01 6.23 2.17
C GLN A 83 3.00 5.45 1.29
N ILE A 84 3.44 6.01 0.15
CA ILE A 84 4.20 5.24 -0.84
C ILE A 84 5.71 5.29 -0.56
N SER A 85 6.20 6.33 0.14
CA SER A 85 7.64 6.52 0.33
C SER A 85 8.17 5.80 1.57
N GLU A 86 7.46 5.85 2.70
CA GLU A 86 7.73 5.10 3.92
C GLU A 86 6.44 5.02 4.75
N LEU A 87 5.83 3.83 4.83
CA LEU A 87 4.62 3.63 5.61
C LEU A 87 4.88 3.90 7.10
N GLN A 88 4.14 4.82 7.68
CA GLN A 88 4.10 4.94 9.14
C GLN A 88 3.36 3.73 9.75
N THR A 89 3.62 3.44 11.01
CA THR A 89 2.97 2.35 11.73
C THR A 89 1.45 2.46 11.72
N SER A 90 0.90 3.67 11.83
CA SER A 90 -0.55 3.91 11.72
C SER A 90 -1.10 3.54 10.34
N GLU A 91 -0.41 3.93 9.28
CA GLU A 91 -0.80 3.67 7.89
C GLU A 91 -0.77 2.17 7.58
N LEU A 92 0.22 1.46 8.11
CA LEU A 92 0.31 0.00 8.00
C LEU A 92 -0.89 -0.69 8.66
N VAL A 93 -1.26 -0.29 9.88
CA VAL A 93 -2.40 -0.86 10.60
C VAL A 93 -3.70 -0.64 9.82
N VAL A 94 -3.94 0.57 9.32
CA VAL A 94 -5.14 0.88 8.55
C VAL A 94 -5.19 0.08 7.23
N THR A 95 -4.05 -0.08 6.56
CA THR A 95 -3.96 -0.89 5.33
C THR A 95 -4.32 -2.36 5.60
N LEU A 96 -3.84 -2.93 6.71
CA LEU A 96 -4.19 -4.29 7.11
C LEU A 96 -5.68 -4.44 7.42
N LEU A 97 -6.27 -3.46 8.11
CA LEU A 97 -7.72 -3.46 8.40
C LEU A 97 -8.56 -3.37 7.12
N ILE A 98 -8.18 -2.52 6.17
CA ILE A 98 -8.86 -2.41 4.87
C ILE A 98 -8.78 -3.74 4.11
N SER A 99 -7.61 -4.40 4.13
CA SER A 99 -7.44 -5.70 3.49
C SER A 99 -8.37 -6.76 4.08
N ASP A 100 -8.46 -6.84 5.40
CA ASP A 100 -9.31 -7.82 6.09
C ASP A 100 -10.81 -7.59 5.80
N ILE A 101 -11.26 -6.34 5.91
CA ILE A 101 -12.65 -5.97 5.65
C ILE A 101 -13.03 -6.20 4.19
N ALA A 102 -12.12 -5.92 3.25
CA ALA A 102 -12.37 -6.13 1.83
C ALA A 102 -12.49 -7.61 1.46
N ALA A 103 -11.80 -8.50 2.18
CA ALA A 103 -11.82 -9.93 1.91
C ALA A 103 -13.21 -10.56 2.12
N ILE A 104 -14.00 -10.05 3.08
CA ILE A 104 -15.33 -10.60 3.42
C ILE A 104 -16.30 -10.57 2.22
N PRO A 105 -16.63 -9.41 1.60
CA PRO A 105 -17.52 -9.35 0.45
C PRO A 105 -16.89 -9.90 -0.85
N MET A 106 -15.57 -10.13 -0.88
CA MET A 106 -14.89 -10.83 -1.98
C MET A 106 -15.13 -12.34 -1.92
N GLN A 107 -15.12 -12.93 -0.73
CA GLN A 107 -15.27 -14.37 -0.54
C GLN A 107 -16.74 -14.79 -0.46
N ASP A 108 -17.58 -14.02 0.23
CA ASP A 108 -18.99 -14.34 0.40
C ASP A 108 -19.88 -13.55 -0.57
N THR A 109 -20.30 -14.21 -1.65
CA THR A 109 -21.22 -13.61 -2.64
C THR A 109 -22.61 -13.30 -2.08
N GLY A 110 -23.00 -13.88 -0.94
CA GLY A 110 -24.26 -13.62 -0.25
C GLY A 110 -24.27 -12.27 0.48
N GLN A 111 -23.10 -11.72 0.80
CA GLN A 111 -22.98 -10.42 1.44
C GLN A 111 -23.09 -9.28 0.41
N PRO A 112 -23.82 -8.20 0.72
CA PRO A 112 -23.83 -6.99 -0.10
C PRO A 112 -22.44 -6.34 -0.17
N LEU A 113 -22.02 -5.82 -1.32
CA LEU A 113 -20.76 -5.06 -1.45
C LEU A 113 -20.66 -3.84 -0.52
N ALA A 114 -21.81 -3.30 -0.10
CA ALA A 114 -21.89 -2.21 0.86
C ALA A 114 -21.22 -2.55 2.20
N SER A 115 -21.17 -3.84 2.59
CA SER A 115 -20.48 -4.27 3.81
C SER A 115 -18.95 -4.07 3.74
N GLY A 116 -18.37 -3.98 2.54
CA GLY A 116 -16.97 -3.60 2.34
C GLY A 116 -16.79 -2.10 2.12
N PHE A 117 -17.60 -1.49 1.25
CA PHE A 117 -17.42 -0.08 0.90
C PHE A 117 -17.63 0.88 2.06
N ILE A 118 -18.63 0.64 2.92
CA ILE A 118 -18.94 1.54 4.04
C ILE A 118 -17.79 1.56 5.06
N PRO A 119 -17.31 0.42 5.59
CA PRO A 119 -16.23 0.48 6.58
C PRO A 119 -14.90 0.95 5.98
N ILE A 120 -14.59 0.62 4.71
CA ILE A 120 -13.40 1.17 4.03
C ILE A 120 -13.50 2.70 3.95
N GLY A 121 -14.67 3.24 3.56
CA GLY A 121 -14.89 4.68 3.51
C GLY A 121 -14.75 5.36 4.88
N ILE A 122 -15.26 4.73 5.94
CA ILE A 122 -15.11 5.21 7.31
C ILE A 122 -13.64 5.21 7.75
N LEU A 123 -12.89 4.14 7.45
CA LEU A 123 -11.47 4.06 7.77
C LEU A 123 -10.66 5.15 7.05
N VAL A 124 -10.93 5.37 5.76
CA VAL A 124 -10.29 6.45 4.98
C VAL A 124 -10.62 7.81 5.58
N ALA A 125 -11.90 8.07 5.90
CA ALA A 125 -12.32 9.33 6.50
C ALA A 125 -11.65 9.55 7.87
N ALA A 126 -11.60 8.51 8.72
CA ALA A 126 -10.94 8.55 10.00
C ALA A 126 -9.44 8.85 9.86
N GLU A 127 -8.76 8.22 8.91
CA GLU A 127 -7.34 8.45 8.65
C GLU A 127 -7.07 9.89 8.22
N ILE A 128 -7.90 10.44 7.31
CA ILE A 128 -7.80 11.85 6.89
C ILE A 128 -8.02 12.78 8.08
N ILE A 129 -9.00 12.50 8.93
CA ILE A 129 -9.29 13.29 10.13
C ILE A 129 -8.10 13.27 11.09
N VAL A 130 -7.55 12.09 11.38
CA VAL A 130 -6.36 11.93 12.21
C VAL A 130 -5.20 12.73 11.61
N SER A 131 -4.93 12.57 10.31
CA SER A 131 -3.89 13.32 9.59
C SER A 131 -4.04 14.84 9.73
N VAL A 132 -5.26 15.38 9.60
CA VAL A 132 -5.53 16.82 9.82
C VAL A 132 -5.28 17.23 11.27
N PHE A 133 -5.66 16.42 12.26
CA PHE A 133 -5.37 16.72 13.67
C PHE A 133 -3.88 16.69 13.97
N MET A 134 -3.13 15.78 13.34
CA MET A 134 -1.67 15.68 13.46
C MET A 134 -0.97 16.91 12.90
N LEU A 135 -1.48 17.47 11.80
CA LEU A 135 -0.98 18.71 11.21
C LEU A 135 -1.24 19.93 12.10
N LYS A 136 -2.37 19.97 12.80
CA LYS A 136 -2.73 21.08 13.70
C LYS A 136 -2.06 21.01 15.06
N SER A 137 -1.74 19.81 15.56
CA SER A 137 -1.21 19.62 16.92
C SER A 137 0.02 18.72 16.95
N GLY A 138 1.18 19.34 17.22
CA GLY A 138 2.43 18.60 17.42
C GLY A 138 2.38 17.62 18.60
N LYS A 139 1.62 17.91 19.66
CA LYS A 139 1.46 16.97 20.79
C LYS A 139 0.67 15.73 20.37
N PHE A 140 -0.41 15.91 19.60
CA PHE A 140 -1.17 14.78 19.04
C PHE A 140 -0.28 13.95 18.12
N ARG A 141 0.55 14.62 17.30
CA ARG A 141 1.59 13.96 16.49
C ARG A 141 2.51 13.07 17.30
N GLN A 142 2.99 13.55 18.43
CA GLN A 142 3.89 12.78 19.29
C GLN A 142 3.20 11.59 19.99
N VAL A 143 1.89 11.64 20.22
CA VAL A 143 1.14 10.53 20.81
C VAL A 143 0.89 9.42 19.79
N VAL A 144 0.52 9.79 18.55
CA VAL A 144 0.18 8.81 17.51
C VAL A 144 1.42 8.24 16.82
N CYS A 145 2.39 9.08 16.45
CA CYS A 145 3.61 8.64 15.76
C CYS A 145 4.81 8.42 16.69
N GLY A 146 4.76 8.87 17.94
CA GLY A 146 5.93 8.88 18.81
C GLY A 146 6.88 10.07 18.56
N LYS A 147 8.07 9.98 19.14
CA LYS A 147 9.14 10.98 19.00
C LYS A 147 10.43 10.27 18.54
N PRO A 148 11.28 10.94 17.76
CA PRO A 148 12.62 10.43 17.50
C PRO A 148 13.40 10.34 18.82
N ILE A 149 14.24 9.31 18.95
CA ILE A 149 15.01 9.02 20.17
C ILE A 149 16.49 8.90 19.80
N ILE A 150 17.34 9.64 20.51
CA ILE A 150 18.79 9.54 20.37
C ILE A 150 19.26 8.28 21.10
N VAL A 151 19.93 7.38 20.38
CA VAL A 151 20.46 6.12 20.92
C VAL A 151 21.99 6.10 21.01
N ILE A 152 22.67 6.95 20.24
CA ILE A 152 24.11 7.20 20.36
C ILE A 152 24.34 8.71 20.44
N ASP A 153 25.12 9.15 21.42
CA ASP A 153 25.61 10.52 21.60
C ASP A 153 27.14 10.51 21.73
N ASP A 154 27.82 11.11 20.76
CA ASP A 154 29.27 11.20 20.60
C ASP A 154 30.01 9.85 20.71
N GLY A 155 29.43 8.80 20.15
CA GLY A 155 29.96 7.43 20.19
C GLY A 155 29.67 6.68 21.50
N LYS A 156 28.87 7.25 22.40
CA LYS A 156 28.38 6.57 23.60
C LYS A 156 26.95 6.09 23.39
N ILE A 157 26.71 4.81 23.64
CA ILE A 157 25.40 4.19 23.52
C ILE A 157 24.55 4.50 24.77
N ASP A 158 23.34 5.02 24.57
CA ASP A 158 22.34 5.15 25.63
C ASP A 158 21.61 3.82 25.85
N GLN A 159 22.12 3.03 26.79
CA GLN A 159 21.55 1.73 27.15
C GLN A 159 20.11 1.81 27.68
N LYS A 160 19.73 2.94 28.27
CA LYS A 160 18.37 3.13 28.81
C LYS A 160 17.38 3.29 27.65
N GLU A 161 17.71 4.11 26.67
CA GLU A 161 16.86 4.29 25.50
C GLU A 161 16.83 3.04 24.61
N LEU A 162 17.93 2.30 24.47
CA LEU A 162 17.92 0.98 23.80
C LEU A 162 16.94 0.01 24.48
N ARG A 163 16.98 -0.09 25.81
CA ARG A 163 16.05 -0.96 26.56
C ARG A 163 14.60 -0.51 26.39
N ARG A 164 14.34 0.79 26.36
CA ARG A 164 13.01 1.36 26.14
C ARG A 164 12.49 1.05 24.74
N LEU A 165 13.35 1.10 23.74
CA LEU A 165 13.05 0.79 22.34
C LEU A 165 13.02 -0.73 22.06
N ARG A 166 13.47 -1.55 23.02
CA ARG A 166 13.69 -3.00 22.82
C ARG A 166 14.65 -3.29 21.65
N LEU A 167 15.62 -2.39 21.44
CA LEU A 167 16.63 -2.52 20.40
C LEU A 167 17.87 -3.18 21.00
N THR A 168 18.33 -4.28 20.39
CA THR A 168 19.56 -4.94 20.82
C THR A 168 20.79 -4.23 20.27
N THR A 169 21.96 -4.55 20.81
CA THR A 169 23.23 -4.05 20.26
C THR A 169 23.47 -4.56 18.85
N GLU A 170 23.05 -5.79 18.57
CA GLU A 170 23.17 -6.45 17.28
C GLU A 170 22.33 -5.72 16.23
N ASP A 171 21.08 -5.38 16.55
CA ASP A 171 20.18 -4.61 15.68
C ASP A 171 20.76 -3.20 15.42
N LEU A 172 21.23 -2.51 16.46
CA LEU A 172 21.83 -1.18 16.33
C LEU A 172 23.04 -1.20 15.38
N PHE A 173 23.92 -2.18 15.54
CA PHE A 173 25.09 -2.31 14.67
C PHE A 173 24.73 -2.79 13.26
N GLU A 174 23.65 -3.54 13.08
CA GLU A 174 23.11 -3.83 11.75
C GLU A 174 22.63 -2.57 11.04
N ASP A 175 21.83 -1.75 11.71
CA ASP A 175 21.34 -0.48 11.17
C ASP A 175 22.49 0.49 10.85
N LEU A 176 23.52 0.57 11.71
CA LEU A 176 24.72 1.36 11.43
C LEU A 176 25.43 0.89 10.15
N ARG A 177 25.55 -0.43 9.94
CA ARG A 177 26.16 -0.99 8.72
C ARG A 177 25.34 -0.69 7.48
N GLN A 178 24.01 -0.72 7.57
CA GLN A 178 23.12 -0.30 6.48
C GLN A 178 23.27 1.20 6.11
N LYS A 179 23.92 2.00 6.97
CA LYS A 179 24.27 3.40 6.75
C LYS A 179 25.76 3.63 6.47
N ASP A 180 26.48 2.58 6.08
CA ASP A 180 27.92 2.61 5.81
C ASP A 180 28.75 3.11 7.01
N VAL A 181 28.35 2.72 8.23
CA VAL A 181 29.08 2.98 9.47
C VAL A 181 29.45 1.66 10.14
N PHE A 182 30.75 1.38 10.20
CA PHE A 182 31.29 0.12 10.72
C PHE A 182 31.94 0.26 12.10
N SER A 183 32.17 1.50 12.56
CA SER A 183 32.77 1.79 13.86
C SER A 183 31.88 2.73 14.66
N LEU A 184 31.61 2.37 15.92
CA LEU A 184 30.87 3.21 16.86
C LEU A 184 31.56 4.55 17.11
N GLN A 185 32.90 4.58 17.04
CA GLN A 185 33.68 5.80 17.27
C GLN A 185 33.51 6.84 16.17
N ASP A 186 33.03 6.43 15.00
CA ASP A 186 32.79 7.34 13.87
C ASP A 186 31.41 8.01 13.95
N VAL A 187 30.56 7.61 14.90
CA VAL A 187 29.21 8.15 15.10
C VAL A 187 29.25 9.38 16.02
N ALA A 188 28.76 10.51 15.54
CA ALA A 188 28.43 11.66 16.38
C ALA A 188 27.05 11.49 17.01
N TYR A 189 26.03 11.19 16.20
CA TYR A 189 24.69 10.91 16.69
C TYR A 189 24.06 9.76 15.92
N ALA A 190 23.33 8.90 16.63
CA ALA A 190 22.40 7.97 16.00
C ALA A 190 21.01 8.17 16.61
N ILE A 191 20.01 8.34 15.74
CA ILE A 191 18.64 8.71 16.09
C ILE A 191 17.70 7.68 15.49
N VAL A 192 16.92 7.01 16.34
CA VAL A 192 15.84 6.14 15.88
C VAL A 192 14.62 7.02 15.60
N GLU A 193 14.17 7.02 14.35
CA GLU A 193 13.03 7.77 13.85
C GLU A 193 11.70 7.10 14.21
N THR A 194 10.59 7.82 14.02
CA THR A 194 9.23 7.34 14.36
C THR A 194 8.76 6.12 13.54
N ASN A 195 9.40 5.87 12.39
CA ASN A 195 9.17 4.70 11.54
C ASN A 195 10.07 3.51 11.93
N GLY A 196 10.89 3.64 12.99
CA GLY A 196 11.84 2.63 13.45
C GLY A 196 13.19 2.64 12.72
N LYS A 197 13.39 3.48 11.71
CA LYS A 197 14.66 3.56 10.97
C LYS A 197 15.70 4.36 11.76
N LEU A 198 16.96 3.97 11.61
CA LEU A 198 18.10 4.71 12.16
C LEU A 198 18.57 5.82 11.20
N SER A 199 18.68 7.04 11.70
CA SER A 199 19.39 8.17 11.10
C SER A 199 20.74 8.32 11.78
N VAL A 200 21.82 8.53 11.02
CA VAL A 200 23.19 8.60 11.57
C VAL A 200 23.88 9.87 11.11
N ILE A 201 24.48 10.57 12.06
CA ILE A 201 25.38 11.70 11.83
C ILE A 201 26.79 11.23 12.20
N LYS A 202 27.72 11.23 11.23
CA LYS A 202 29.12 10.84 11.46
C LYS A 202 29.90 12.00 12.09
N LYS A 203 30.98 11.69 12.80
CA LYS A 203 31.90 12.71 13.34
C LYS A 203 32.58 13.51 12.23
N PRO A 204 32.98 14.75 12.48
CA PRO A 204 33.77 15.54 11.54
C PRO A 204 35.00 14.74 11.05
N GLY A 205 35.24 14.72 9.73
CA GLY A 205 36.35 13.98 9.12
C GLY A 205 36.08 12.49 8.86
N LYS A 206 34.91 11.96 9.24
CA LYS A 206 34.45 10.60 8.89
C LYS A 206 33.37 10.58 7.81
N ASP A 207 32.89 11.76 7.43
CA ASP A 207 31.95 11.92 6.32
C ASP A 207 32.68 11.93 4.98
N SER A 208 31.92 11.76 3.88
CA SER A 208 32.45 11.83 2.52
C SER A 208 32.94 13.24 2.21
N VAL A 209 34.03 13.33 1.43
CA VAL A 209 34.57 14.64 1.05
C VAL A 209 33.61 15.33 0.08
N THR A 210 33.16 16.53 0.45
CA THR A 210 32.35 17.39 -0.42
C THR A 210 33.24 18.25 -1.32
N PRO A 211 32.77 18.65 -2.52
CA PRO A 211 33.52 19.57 -3.38
C PRO A 211 33.86 20.91 -2.69
N ASP A 212 32.98 21.39 -1.81
CA ASP A 212 33.18 22.61 -1.02
C ASP A 212 34.41 22.51 -0.10
N LEU A 213 34.62 21.35 0.54
CA LEU A 213 35.81 21.09 1.36
C LEU A 213 37.11 21.11 0.54
N MET A 214 37.03 20.75 -0.74
CA MET A 214 38.14 20.82 -1.70
C MET A 214 38.22 22.16 -2.43
N GLN A 215 37.35 23.14 -2.12
CA GLN A 215 37.24 24.43 -2.82
C GLN A 215 37.02 24.28 -4.33
N LEU A 216 36.35 23.20 -4.75
CA LEU A 216 36.03 22.94 -6.14
C LEU A 216 34.70 23.61 -6.51
N THR A 217 34.71 24.41 -7.57
CA THR A 217 33.47 24.94 -8.17
C THR A 217 32.85 23.87 -9.05
N VAL A 218 31.73 23.28 -8.61
CA VAL A 218 30.95 22.33 -9.42
C VAL A 218 29.84 23.11 -10.14
N PRO A 219 29.77 23.05 -11.48
CA PRO A 219 28.70 23.73 -12.21
C PRO A 219 27.34 23.10 -11.88
N ASP A 220 26.36 23.94 -11.53
CA ASP A 220 24.99 23.50 -11.30
C ASP A 220 24.33 23.12 -12.63
N LYS A 221 24.18 21.82 -12.87
CA LYS A 221 23.51 21.27 -14.05
C LYS A 221 21.98 21.32 -13.95
N GLY A 222 21.46 21.65 -12.76
CA GLY A 222 20.05 21.60 -12.43
C GLY A 222 19.49 20.17 -12.44
N ILE A 223 18.16 20.07 -12.50
CA ILE A 223 17.47 18.78 -12.50
C ILE A 223 17.57 18.12 -13.88
N GLU A 224 17.99 16.86 -13.92
CA GLU A 224 17.91 16.01 -15.10
C GLU A 224 16.60 15.23 -15.07
N THR A 225 15.81 15.34 -16.13
CA THR A 225 14.51 14.67 -16.25
C THR A 225 14.42 13.89 -17.54
N VAL A 226 13.62 12.82 -17.51
CA VAL A 226 13.24 12.08 -18.71
C VAL A 226 12.17 12.89 -19.46
N VAL A 227 12.56 13.51 -20.57
CA VAL A 227 11.68 14.33 -21.41
C VAL A 227 10.98 13.53 -22.50
N ILE A 228 11.55 12.38 -22.91
CA ILE A 228 10.89 11.39 -23.77
C ILE A 228 11.04 10.02 -23.14
N SER A 229 9.93 9.30 -22.98
CA SER A 229 9.90 7.90 -22.57
C SER A 229 9.08 7.11 -23.58
N ASP A 230 9.66 6.06 -24.16
CA ASP A 230 9.04 5.20 -25.17
C ASP A 230 8.39 5.95 -26.34
N GLY A 231 8.98 7.08 -26.69
CA GLY A 231 8.56 7.96 -27.77
C GLY A 231 7.38 8.87 -27.46
N VAL A 232 6.97 8.93 -26.20
CA VAL A 232 6.01 9.92 -25.68
C VAL A 232 6.78 11.06 -25.02
N ILE A 233 6.50 12.29 -25.45
CA ILE A 233 7.09 13.50 -24.85
C ILE A 233 6.33 13.83 -23.56
N SER A 234 7.07 14.07 -22.47
CA SER A 234 6.53 14.54 -21.20
C SER A 234 6.71 16.04 -21.05
N GLU A 235 5.63 16.80 -21.25
CA GLU A 235 5.65 18.26 -21.02
C GLU A 235 5.99 18.62 -19.58
N THR A 236 5.50 17.84 -18.61
CA THR A 236 5.75 18.09 -17.19
C THR A 236 7.23 17.93 -16.86
N SER A 237 7.88 16.90 -17.42
CA SER A 237 9.32 16.70 -17.27
C SER A 237 10.14 17.78 -17.95
N ALA A 238 9.72 18.22 -19.15
CA ALA A 238 10.38 19.30 -19.88
C ALA A 238 10.30 20.63 -19.12
N ARG A 239 9.12 20.98 -18.60
CA ARG A 239 8.94 22.17 -17.75
C ARG A 239 9.79 22.10 -16.48
N ALA A 240 9.94 20.91 -15.89
CA ALA A 240 10.76 20.74 -14.69
C ALA A 240 12.24 21.09 -14.93
N CYS A 241 12.81 20.75 -16.10
CA CYS A 241 14.16 21.17 -16.50
C CYS A 241 14.19 22.51 -17.28
N LYS A 242 13.11 23.32 -17.19
CA LYS A 242 12.97 24.62 -17.88
C LYS A 242 13.18 24.56 -19.40
N LYS A 243 12.88 23.42 -20.03
CA LYS A 243 12.89 23.25 -21.49
C LYS A 243 11.46 23.26 -22.05
N SER A 244 11.32 23.70 -23.29
CA SER A 244 10.05 23.67 -24.03
C SER A 244 9.96 22.41 -24.89
N VAL A 245 8.75 22.02 -25.27
CA VAL A 245 8.53 20.95 -26.26
C VAL A 245 9.20 21.30 -27.58
N ALA A 246 9.13 22.57 -28.00
CA ALA A 246 9.81 23.05 -29.20
C ALA A 246 11.32 22.86 -29.14
N TRP A 247 11.95 23.01 -27.97
CA TRP A 247 13.37 22.71 -27.80
C TRP A 247 13.66 21.22 -28.04
N ILE A 248 12.82 20.33 -27.53
CA ILE A 248 12.96 18.87 -27.74
C ILE A 248 12.81 18.54 -29.23
N GLU A 249 11.78 19.07 -29.88
CA GLU A 249 11.55 18.86 -31.32
C GLU A 249 12.72 19.36 -32.15
N ASN A 250 13.28 20.53 -31.84
CA ASN A 250 14.47 21.05 -32.52
C ASN A 250 15.69 20.13 -32.36
N VAL A 251 15.91 19.57 -31.18
CA VAL A 251 17.00 18.61 -30.93
C VAL A 251 16.80 17.32 -31.73
N LEU A 252 15.56 16.82 -31.81
CA LEU A 252 15.22 15.64 -32.59
C LEU A 252 15.37 15.87 -34.09
N HIS A 253 14.89 17.02 -34.59
CA HIS A 253 15.02 17.42 -35.99
C HIS A 253 16.49 17.55 -36.41
N ALA A 254 17.34 18.16 -35.57
CA ALA A 254 18.77 18.27 -35.82
C ALA A 254 19.47 16.90 -35.93
N LYS A 255 18.93 15.85 -35.30
CA LYS A 255 19.44 14.47 -35.37
C LYS A 255 18.67 13.59 -36.35
N ASN A 256 17.71 14.15 -37.08
CA ASN A 256 16.84 13.45 -38.02
C ASN A 256 16.09 12.25 -37.38
N LEU A 257 15.63 12.44 -36.14
CA LEU A 257 14.86 11.46 -35.37
C LEU A 257 13.43 11.96 -35.15
N LYS A 258 12.48 11.04 -35.06
CA LYS A 258 11.14 11.35 -34.52
C LYS A 258 11.08 10.92 -33.06
N ALA A 259 10.17 11.52 -32.30
CA ALA A 259 9.95 11.10 -30.91
C ALA A 259 9.68 9.59 -30.82
N GLN A 260 8.91 9.02 -31.75
CA GLN A 260 8.56 7.59 -31.77
C GLN A 260 9.76 6.64 -31.85
N ASP A 261 10.88 7.08 -32.43
CA ASP A 261 12.12 6.32 -32.60
C ASP A 261 13.01 6.35 -31.34
N VAL A 262 12.65 7.20 -30.36
CA VAL A 262 13.39 7.39 -29.13
C VAL A 262 12.80 6.53 -28.03
N PHE A 263 13.64 5.70 -27.42
CA PHE A 263 13.29 4.94 -26.23
C PHE A 263 13.37 5.83 -24.99
N LEU A 264 14.46 6.59 -24.86
CA LEU A 264 14.69 7.49 -23.74
C LEU A 264 15.36 8.77 -24.22
N MET A 265 14.86 9.92 -23.80
CA MET A 265 15.62 11.17 -23.85
C MET A 265 15.63 11.80 -22.48
N THR A 266 16.82 12.06 -21.94
CA THR A 266 17.00 12.89 -20.74
C THR A 266 17.45 14.27 -21.15
N ALA A 267 17.06 15.29 -20.37
CA ALA A 267 17.55 16.64 -20.51
C ALA A 267 17.66 17.30 -19.14
N ASN A 268 18.71 18.10 -18.95
CA ASN A 268 18.89 18.90 -17.74
C ASN A 268 18.63 20.40 -17.97
N THR A 269 18.61 21.17 -16.88
CA THR A 269 18.43 22.63 -16.96
C THR A 269 19.54 23.32 -17.75
N ALA A 270 20.78 22.85 -17.60
CA ALA A 270 21.93 23.38 -18.35
C ALA A 270 21.82 23.18 -19.87
N GLY A 271 21.00 22.22 -20.34
CA GLY A 271 20.82 21.91 -21.75
C GLY A 271 21.61 20.71 -22.24
N ASP A 272 22.30 19.99 -21.36
CA ASP A 272 22.82 18.66 -21.69
C ASP A 272 21.65 17.70 -21.87
N TYR A 273 21.80 16.79 -22.82
CA TYR A 273 20.80 15.77 -23.11
C TYR A 273 21.45 14.47 -23.58
N GLN A 274 20.78 13.36 -23.31
CA GLN A 274 21.15 12.05 -23.82
C GLN A 274 19.94 11.42 -24.51
N ILE A 275 20.17 10.77 -25.65
CA ILE A 275 19.12 10.09 -26.42
C ILE A 275 19.51 8.64 -26.60
N ILE A 276 18.61 7.74 -26.21
CA ILE A 276 18.66 6.31 -26.46
C ILE A 276 17.54 6.00 -27.46
N LYS A 277 17.91 5.46 -28.62
CA LYS A 277 16.94 5.05 -29.65
C LYS A 277 16.26 3.75 -29.23
N LYS A 278 15.06 3.51 -29.73
CA LYS A 278 14.45 2.18 -29.64
C LYS A 278 15.31 1.20 -30.41
N ASP A 279 15.53 0.04 -29.82
CA ASP A 279 16.05 -1.09 -30.57
C ASP A 279 15.09 -1.35 -31.73
N GLY A 280 15.64 -1.50 -32.93
CA GLY A 280 14.83 -1.82 -34.09
C GLY A 280 13.98 -3.05 -33.77
N LYS A 281 12.73 -3.09 -34.24
CA LYS A 281 12.10 -4.40 -34.48
C LYS A 281 13.10 -5.17 -35.31
N GLN A 282 13.77 -6.17 -34.72
CA GLN A 282 14.47 -7.15 -35.53
C GLN A 282 13.41 -7.68 -36.51
N PRO A 283 13.64 -7.54 -37.83
CA PRO A 283 12.70 -8.01 -38.83
C PRO A 283 12.44 -9.51 -38.69
#